data_AF-A0A7V9ZXT2-F1
#
_entry.id   AF-A0A7V9ZXT2-F1
#
_cell.length_a   1.000
_cell.length_b   1.000
_cell.length_c   1.000
_cell.angle_alpha   90.00
_cell.angle_beta   90.00
_cell.angle_gamma   90.00
#
_symmetry.space_group_name_H-M   'P 1'
#
loop_
_entity.id
_entity.type
_entity.pdbx_description
1 polymer ?
#
loop_
_entity_poly.entity_id
_entity_poly.type
_entity_poly.pdbx_seq_one_letter_code
_entity_poly.pdbx_strand_id
1 'polypeptide(L)'
;MQAEELSYVILTPYSMRKSRTGGIISRLISRTGLDLVSARMFAPSQELVQRYANTIVTEADPRHRATQELLREYVRKNFTGNVNGQRPRVMLLVFRGPDAVRKILETAGHIVNERTSGETIRDTFGD
;
A
#
# COMPACT_ATOMS: atom_id res chain seq x y z
N MET A 1 6.74 -21.71 -19.04
CA MET A 1 7.12 -20.61 -18.13
C MET A 1 5.83 -20.05 -17.56
N GLN A 2 5.74 -19.81 -16.24
CA GLN A 2 4.63 -19.02 -15.68
C GLN A 2 4.73 -17.59 -16.21
N ALA A 3 3.59 -16.96 -16.52
CA ALA A 3 3.57 -15.58 -16.95
C ALA A 3 4.06 -14.67 -15.82
N GLU A 4 4.90 -13.68 -16.15
CA GLU A 4 5.31 -12.68 -15.18
C GLU A 4 4.21 -11.64 -14.98
N GLU A 5 4.00 -11.26 -13.72
CA GLU A 5 3.09 -10.18 -13.33
C GLU A 5 3.88 -9.01 -12.75
N LEU A 6 3.28 -7.82 -12.85
CA LEU A 6 3.70 -6.65 -12.09
C LEU A 6 2.66 -6.35 -11.01
N SER A 7 3.13 -6.08 -9.81
CA SER A 7 2.30 -5.59 -8.71
C SER A 7 3.00 -4.42 -8.03
N TYR A 8 2.24 -3.56 -7.36
CA TYR A 8 2.80 -2.39 -6.70
C TYR A 8 2.34 -2.27 -5.25
N VAL A 9 3.16 -1.61 -4.45
CA VAL A 9 2.83 -1.22 -3.07
C VAL A 9 3.09 0.27 -2.90
N ILE A 10 2.18 0.96 -2.23
CA ILE A 10 2.40 2.34 -1.79
C ILE A 10 2.58 2.34 -0.27
N LEU A 11 3.77 2.70 0.19
CA LEU A 11 4.01 2.99 1.60
C LEU A 11 3.45 4.39 1.91
N THR A 12 2.57 4.43 2.91
CA THR A 12 1.87 5.66 3.30
C THR A 12 2.82 6.64 3.99
N PRO A 13 2.50 7.95 3.99
CA PRO A 13 3.28 8.94 4.73
C PRO A 13 3.37 8.59 6.22
N TYR A 14 2.31 7.99 6.77
CA TYR A 14 2.25 7.58 8.16
C TYR A 14 3.26 6.46 8.49
N SER A 15 3.28 5.37 7.71
CA SER A 15 4.22 4.27 7.92
C SER A 15 5.67 4.73 7.84
N MET A 16 5.96 5.66 6.92
CA MET A 16 7.30 6.25 6.80
C MET A 16 7.67 7.14 8.00
N ARG A 17 6.74 7.98 8.50
CA ARG A 17 6.96 8.79 9.71
C ARG A 17 7.17 7.95 10.97
N LYS A 18 6.61 6.75 11.02
CA LYS A 18 6.83 5.77 12.10
C LYS A 18 8.12 4.95 11.92
N SER A 19 8.97 5.29 10.96
CA SER A 19 10.24 4.59 10.67
C SER A 19 10.05 3.10 10.30
N ARG A 20 8.90 2.73 9.72
CA ARG A 20 8.58 1.33 9.37
C ARG A 20 9.05 0.92 7.96
N THR A 21 9.62 1.84 7.18
CA THR A 21 9.96 1.63 5.76
C THR A 21 10.86 0.41 5.53
N GLY A 22 11.98 0.32 6.24
CA GLY A 22 12.93 -0.80 6.07
C GLY A 22 12.31 -2.15 6.45
N GLY A 23 11.56 -2.19 7.54
CA GLY A 23 10.85 -3.39 7.98
C GLY A 23 9.79 -3.86 6.99
N ILE A 24 9.02 -2.94 6.42
CA ILE A 24 8.02 -3.24 5.38
C ILE A 24 8.69 -3.78 4.11
N ILE A 25 9.73 -3.10 3.60
CA ILE A 25 10.42 -3.53 2.37
C ILE A 25 11.06 -4.91 2.57
N SER A 26 11.80 -5.11 3.66
CA SER A 26 12.44 -6.38 3.99
C SER A 26 11.41 -7.52 4.06
N ARG A 27 10.25 -7.27 4.67
CA ARG A 27 9.18 -8.26 4.78
C ARG A 27 8.49 -8.55 3.44
N LEU A 28 8.25 -7.52 2.61
CA LEU A 28 7.72 -7.72 1.25
C LEU A 28 8.64 -8.60 0.41
N ILE A 29 9.93 -8.32 0.40
CA ILE A 29 10.92 -9.10 -0.36
C ILE A 29 11.00 -10.54 0.18
N SER A 30 11.20 -10.70 1.49
CA SER A 30 11.42 -12.01 2.11
C SER A 30 10.17 -12.92 2.10
N ARG A 31 8.96 -12.37 2.17
CA ARG A 31 7.72 -13.17 2.16
C ARG A 31 7.24 -13.53 0.76
N THR A 32 7.52 -12.70 -0.23
CA THR A 32 7.01 -12.92 -1.60
C THR A 32 8.01 -13.59 -2.53
N GLY A 33 9.32 -13.38 -2.30
CA GLY A 33 10.37 -13.79 -3.22
C GLY A 33 10.29 -13.09 -4.59
N LEU A 34 9.62 -11.94 -4.68
CA LEU A 34 9.50 -11.15 -5.92
C LEU A 34 10.69 -10.21 -6.09
N ASP A 35 11.00 -9.87 -7.35
CA ASP A 35 12.01 -8.88 -7.68
C ASP A 35 11.45 -7.48 -7.45
N LEU A 36 12.15 -6.65 -6.65
CA LEU A 36 11.87 -5.21 -6.60
C LEU A 36 12.50 -4.54 -7.82
N VAL A 37 11.67 -4.19 -8.81
CA VAL A 37 12.14 -3.66 -10.12
C VAL A 37 12.08 -2.14 -10.23
N SER A 38 11.34 -1.46 -9.34
CA SER A 38 11.33 0.00 -9.29
C SER A 38 10.94 0.53 -7.90
N ALA A 39 11.51 1.67 -7.53
CA ALA A 39 11.16 2.39 -6.32
C ALA A 39 11.21 3.90 -6.56
N ARG A 40 10.18 4.63 -6.12
CA ARG A 40 10.14 6.10 -6.20
C ARG A 40 9.46 6.71 -5.00
N MET A 41 10.16 7.63 -4.33
CA MET A 41 9.56 8.51 -3.33
C MET A 41 9.21 9.86 -3.95
N PHE A 42 8.00 10.35 -3.72
CA PHE A 42 7.55 11.64 -4.25
C PHE A 42 6.38 12.21 -3.45
N ALA A 43 6.15 13.52 -3.58
CA ALA A 43 4.96 14.18 -3.06
C ALA A 43 3.92 14.30 -4.20
N PRO A 44 2.84 13.51 -4.20
CA PRO A 44 1.88 13.50 -5.31
C PRO A 44 1.10 14.82 -5.38
N SER A 45 0.69 15.22 -6.58
CA SER A 45 -0.20 16.37 -6.76
C SER A 45 -1.61 16.05 -6.26
N GLN A 46 -2.40 17.09 -5.97
CA GLN A 46 -3.80 16.91 -5.60
C GLN A 46 -4.60 16.19 -6.71
N GLU A 47 -4.33 16.52 -7.97
CA GLU A 47 -4.95 15.86 -9.12
C GLU A 47 -4.64 14.36 -9.16
N LEU A 48 -3.36 13.98 -8.98
CA LEU A 48 -2.96 12.57 -8.97
C LEU A 48 -3.61 11.80 -7.83
N VAL A 49 -3.67 12.40 -6.63
CA VAL A 49 -4.35 11.79 -5.48
C VAL A 49 -5.84 11.60 -5.75
N GLN A 50 -6.52 12.58 -6.34
CA GLN A 50 -7.94 12.48 -6.66
C GLN A 50 -8.21 11.39 -7.70
N ARG A 51 -7.39 11.32 -8.76
CA ARG A 51 -7.49 10.26 -9.78
C ARG A 51 -7.26 8.88 -9.18
N TYR A 52 -6.24 8.72 -8.34
CA TYR A 52 -5.95 7.46 -7.65
C TYR A 52 -7.08 7.06 -6.70
N ALA A 53 -7.59 8.00 -5.90
CA ALA A 53 -8.69 7.73 -4.96
C ALA A 53 -9.96 7.22 -5.67
N ASN A 54 -10.22 7.70 -6.88
CA ASN A 54 -11.38 7.28 -7.67
C ASN A 54 -11.29 5.84 -8.18
N THR A 55 -10.10 5.20 -8.18
CA THR A 55 -9.94 3.80 -8.61
C THR A 55 -10.04 2.79 -7.48
N ILE A 56 -10.15 3.23 -6.22
CA ILE A 56 -10.06 2.34 -5.04
C ILE A 56 -11.34 1.56 -4.80
N VAL A 57 -12.50 2.17 -5.06
CA VAL A 57 -13.81 1.55 -4.80
C VAL A 57 -14.27 0.82 -6.05
N THR A 58 -14.12 -0.51 -6.05
CA THR A 58 -14.42 -1.38 -7.20
C THR A 58 -15.46 -2.45 -6.88
N GLU A 59 -15.67 -2.76 -5.59
CA GLU A 59 -16.51 -3.89 -5.17
C GLU A 59 -17.97 -3.50 -4.95
N ALA A 60 -18.87 -4.42 -5.35
CA ALA A 60 -20.30 -4.30 -5.11
C ALA A 60 -20.73 -4.86 -3.74
N ASP A 61 -19.96 -5.78 -3.16
CA ASP A 61 -20.23 -6.32 -1.81
C ASP A 61 -20.16 -5.20 -0.75
N PRO A 62 -21.20 -4.99 0.07
CA PRO A 62 -21.24 -3.92 1.05
C PRO A 62 -20.08 -3.89 2.06
N ARG A 63 -19.58 -5.05 2.50
CA ARG A 63 -18.50 -5.13 3.49
C ARG A 63 -17.17 -4.70 2.87
N HIS A 64 -16.84 -5.24 1.69
CA HIS A 64 -15.63 -4.86 0.96
C HIS A 64 -15.67 -3.39 0.53
N ARG A 65 -16.85 -2.91 0.12
CA ARG A 65 -17.08 -1.51 -0.22
C ARG A 65 -16.79 -0.57 0.94
N ALA A 66 -17.28 -0.86 2.14
CA ALA A 66 -17.02 -0.02 3.32
C ALA A 66 -15.51 0.12 3.61
N THR A 67 -14.76 -0.98 3.51
CA THR A 67 -13.30 -0.96 3.66
C THR A 67 -12.61 -0.14 2.56
N GLN A 68 -13.02 -0.28 1.30
CA GLN A 68 -12.48 0.50 0.18
C GLN A 68 -12.79 1.99 0.33
N GLU A 69 -13.96 2.34 0.86
CA GLU A 69 -14.35 3.71 1.16
C GLU A 69 -13.45 4.35 2.22
N LEU A 70 -13.12 3.61 3.28
CA LEU A 70 -12.17 4.05 4.30
C LEU A 70 -10.77 4.29 3.70
N LEU A 71 -10.29 3.40 2.82
CA LEU A 71 -9.03 3.60 2.11
C LEU A 71 -9.06 4.84 1.22
N ARG A 72 -10.14 5.04 0.49
CA ARG A 72 -10.33 6.20 -0.39
C ARG A 72 -10.21 7.49 0.40
N GLU A 73 -10.91 7.59 1.53
CA GLU A 73 -10.86 8.77 2.38
C GLU A 73 -9.48 8.95 3.01
N TYR A 74 -8.85 7.86 3.47
CA TYR A 74 -7.50 7.90 4.00
C TYR A 74 -6.51 8.47 2.98
N VAL A 75 -6.58 8.03 1.72
CA VAL A 75 -5.72 8.51 0.64
C VAL A 75 -5.95 10.00 0.38
N ARG A 76 -7.20 10.43 0.23
CA ARG A 76 -7.54 11.85 -0.02
C ARG A 76 -7.05 12.77 1.08
N LYS A 77 -7.17 12.33 2.33
CA LYS A 77 -6.76 13.09 3.50
C LYS A 77 -5.24 13.15 3.69
N ASN A 78 -4.53 12.04 3.44
CA ASN A 78 -3.14 11.91 3.89
C ASN A 78 -2.09 12.05 2.79
N PHE A 79 -2.43 11.84 1.51
CA PHE A 79 -1.43 11.79 0.44
C PHE A 79 -1.15 13.15 -0.19
N THR A 80 -1.95 14.19 0.09
CA THR A 80 -1.76 15.53 -0.46
C THR A 80 -1.88 16.60 0.64
N GLY A 81 -1.84 17.87 0.24
CA GLY A 81 -1.91 19.02 1.14
C GLY A 81 -0.56 19.37 1.77
N ASN A 82 -0.63 20.17 2.83
CA ASN A 82 0.54 20.62 3.58
C ASN A 82 0.35 20.24 5.05
N VAL A 83 1.27 19.43 5.59
CA VAL A 83 1.25 18.95 6.98
C VAL A 83 2.53 19.42 7.64
N ASN A 84 2.44 20.24 8.68
CA ASN A 84 3.58 20.84 9.37
C ASN A 84 4.59 21.53 8.43
N GLY A 85 4.08 22.25 7.43
CA GLY A 85 4.91 22.96 6.44
C GLY A 85 5.57 22.06 5.39
N GLN A 86 5.27 20.76 5.37
CA GLN A 86 5.76 19.83 4.35
C GLN A 86 4.64 19.13 3.59
N ARG A 87 4.85 18.95 2.29
CA ARG A 87 3.99 18.06 1.48
C ARG A 87 4.27 16.61 1.85
N PRO A 88 3.23 15.80 2.15
CA PRO A 88 3.42 14.39 2.47
C PRO A 88 4.02 13.66 1.27
N ARG A 89 5.03 12.84 1.53
CA ARG A 89 5.62 11.96 0.53
C ARG A 89 5.02 10.57 0.67
N VAL A 90 4.89 9.89 -0.45
CA VAL A 90 4.61 8.44 -0.53
C VAL A 90 5.81 7.75 -1.17
N MET A 91 5.95 6.45 -0.92
CA MET A 91 6.92 5.62 -1.65
C MET A 91 6.17 4.55 -2.43
N LEU A 92 6.30 4.58 -3.75
CA LEU A 92 5.80 3.56 -4.66
C LEU A 92 6.90 2.54 -4.91
N LEU A 93 6.56 1.26 -4.76
CA LEU A 93 7.42 0.12 -5.06
C LEU A 93 6.73 -0.73 -6.12
N VAL A 94 7.48 -1.22 -7.10
CA VAL A 94 6.98 -2.14 -8.13
C VAL A 94 7.74 -3.45 -8.04
N PHE A 95 6.99 -4.54 -7.94
CA PHE A 95 7.49 -5.90 -7.84
C PHE A 95 7.14 -6.69 -9.09
N ARG A 96 8.06 -7.55 -9.52
CA ARG A 96 7.89 -8.44 -10.68
C ARG A 96 8.06 -9.89 -10.27
N GLY A 97 7.24 -10.77 -10.84
CA GLY A 97 7.45 -12.21 -10.79
C GLY A 97 6.14 -12.99 -10.94
N PRO A 98 6.19 -14.32 -10.81
CA PRO A 98 4.99 -15.15 -10.88
C PRO A 98 4.06 -14.89 -9.68
N ASP A 99 2.76 -14.79 -9.93
CA ASP A 99 1.71 -14.48 -8.96
C ASP A 99 1.95 -13.18 -8.16
N ALA A 100 2.58 -12.17 -8.77
CA ALA A 100 2.98 -10.95 -8.06
C ALA A 100 1.79 -10.24 -7.40
N VAL A 101 0.62 -10.21 -8.06
CA VAL A 101 -0.57 -9.55 -7.52
C VAL A 101 -1.05 -10.26 -6.26
N ARG A 102 -1.24 -11.58 -6.34
CA ARG A 102 -1.71 -12.41 -5.22
C ARG A 102 -0.74 -12.38 -4.03
N LYS A 103 0.55 -12.60 -4.28
CA LYS A 103 1.58 -12.62 -3.23
C LYS A 103 1.68 -11.29 -2.47
N ILE A 104 1.59 -10.17 -3.20
CA ILE A 104 1.61 -8.84 -2.59
C ILE A 104 0.34 -8.62 -1.75
N LEU A 105 -0.83 -9.00 -2.25
CA LEU A 105 -2.10 -8.85 -1.51
C LEU A 105 -2.07 -9.65 -0.20
N GLU A 106 -1.69 -10.93 -0.26
CA GLU A 106 -1.56 -11.82 0.91
C GLU A 106 -0.55 -11.28 1.92
N THR A 107 0.63 -10.83 1.44
CA THR A 107 1.68 -10.29 2.33
C THR A 107 1.27 -8.96 2.95
N ALA A 108 0.56 -8.11 2.22
CA ALA A 108 0.05 -6.85 2.75
C ALA A 108 -1.00 -7.07 3.86
N GLY A 109 -1.86 -8.08 3.70
CA GLY A 109 -2.89 -8.48 4.66
C GLY A 109 -4.19 -7.70 4.52
N HIS A 110 -5.20 -8.08 5.30
CA HIS A 110 -6.50 -7.41 5.30
C HIS A 110 -6.46 -6.08 6.08
N ILE A 111 -7.39 -5.18 5.75
CA ILE A 111 -7.49 -3.86 6.43
C ILE A 111 -8.25 -3.99 7.74
N VAL A 112 -9.19 -4.94 7.80
CA VAL A 112 -9.94 -5.22 9.02
C VAL A 112 -9.05 -6.08 9.90
N ASN A 113 -8.51 -5.49 10.97
CA ASN A 113 -7.71 -6.17 11.97
C ASN A 113 -8.61 -7.11 12.79
N GLU A 114 -8.84 -8.32 12.29
CA GLU A 114 -9.58 -9.34 13.06
C GLU A 114 -8.65 -10.17 13.96
N ARG A 115 -7.35 -10.29 13.61
CA ARG A 115 -6.34 -11.04 14.39
C ARG A 115 -4.92 -10.50 14.18
N THR A 116 -4.23 -10.14 15.25
CA THR A 116 -2.83 -9.68 15.24
C THR A 116 -1.87 -10.88 15.30
N SER A 117 -1.85 -11.73 14.27
CA SER A 117 -0.90 -12.86 14.21
C SER A 117 0.53 -12.42 13.90
N GLY A 118 0.71 -11.18 13.43
CA GLY A 118 2.00 -10.65 12.99
C GLY A 118 2.48 -11.32 11.69
N GLU A 119 1.58 -11.92 10.91
CA GLU A 119 1.89 -12.64 9.68
C GLU A 119 1.97 -11.70 8.46
N THR A 120 1.12 -10.67 8.40
CA THR A 120 1.10 -9.71 7.30
C THR A 120 1.77 -8.39 7.66
N ILE A 121 1.98 -7.52 6.67
CA ILE A 121 2.45 -6.14 6.89
C ILE A 121 1.49 -5.41 7.83
N ARG A 122 0.18 -5.47 7.56
CA ARG A 122 -0.85 -4.78 8.35
C ARG A 122 -0.96 -5.32 9.76
N ASP A 123 -0.76 -6.63 9.99
CA ASP A 123 -0.76 -7.17 11.36
C ASP A 123 0.47 -6.72 12.16
N THR A 124 1.61 -6.58 11.49
CA THR A 124 2.88 -6.23 12.16
C THR A 124 3.01 -4.74 12.43
N PHE A 125 2.51 -3.92 11.50
CA PHE A 125 2.80 -2.49 11.41
C PHE A 125 1.56 -1.61 11.37
N GLY A 126 0.36 -2.19 11.28
CA GLY A 126 -0.90 -1.46 11.38
C GLY A 126 -1.20 -1.06 12.82
N ASP A 127 -1.85 0.08 12.99
CA ASP A 127 -2.40 0.59 14.23
C ASP A 127 -3.71 1.34 13.95
#